data_AF-A0A7C2PTS8-F1
#
_entry.id   AF-A0A7C2PTS8-F1
#
_cell.length_a   1.000
_cell.length_b   1.000
_cell.length_c   1.000
_cell.angle_alpha   90.00
_cell.angle_beta   90.00
_cell.angle_gamma   90.00
#
_symmetry.space_group_name_H-M   'P 1'
#
loop_
_entity.id
_entity.type
_entity.pdbx_description
1 polymer ?
#
loop_
_entity_poly.entity_id
_entity_poly.type
_entity_poly.pdbx_seq_one_letter_code
_entity_poly.pdbx_strand_id
1 'polypeptide(L)'
;MNVKALQRGFWLSFWTVVIYMTVRGALIPARLRHPRITSLSGIEPMYAMLSWGYGPGSRPVNVIFDLQFAGGAQGSVTVDGEALEAEVPLIGKAQPGESYTITATLVYRQLGRAFTRQMQVSAQIE
;
A
#
# COMPACT_ATOMS: atom_id res chain seq x y z
N MET A 1 -11.10 50.51 -1.80
CA MET A 1 -10.95 49.04 -1.67
C MET A 1 -10.26 48.74 -0.34
N ASN A 2 -10.89 47.99 0.57
CA ASN A 2 -10.37 47.80 1.94
C ASN A 2 -9.33 46.67 1.98
N VAL A 3 -8.06 47.03 1.84
CA VAL A 3 -6.91 46.10 1.75
C VAL A 3 -6.85 45.14 2.94
N LYS A 4 -7.22 45.59 4.15
CA LYS A 4 -7.24 44.75 5.36
C LYS A 4 -8.30 43.64 5.29
N ALA A 5 -9.46 43.93 4.70
CA ALA A 5 -10.51 42.92 4.50
C ALA A 5 -10.09 41.88 3.46
N LEU A 6 -9.42 42.31 2.39
CA LEU A 6 -8.88 41.44 1.34
C LEU A 6 -7.78 40.51 1.88
N GLN A 7 -6.86 41.06 2.68
CA GLN A 7 -5.78 40.32 3.34
C GLN A 7 -6.33 39.29 4.33
N ARG A 8 -7.36 39.65 5.11
CA ARG A 8 -8.02 38.71 6.04
C ARG A 8 -8.71 37.57 5.30
N GLY A 9 -9.40 37.87 4.20
CA GLY A 9 -10.02 36.86 3.34
C GLY A 9 -9.01 35.88 2.75
N PHE A 10 -7.90 36.40 2.20
CA PHE A 10 -6.82 35.56 1.68
C PHE A 10 -6.20 34.67 2.77
N TRP A 11 -5.92 35.23 3.95
CA TRP A 11 -5.34 34.51 5.07
C TRP A 11 -6.24 33.36 5.54
N LEU A 12 -7.55 33.61 5.68
CA LEU A 12 -8.51 32.58 6.07
C LEU A 12 -8.60 31.46 5.02
N SER A 13 -8.67 31.81 3.74
CA SER A 13 -8.70 30.82 2.66
C SER A 13 -7.44 29.98 2.63
N PHE A 14 -6.26 30.59 2.78
CA PHE A 14 -4.98 29.89 2.84
C PHE A 14 -4.95 28.85 3.97
N TRP A 15 -5.27 29.26 5.20
CA TRP A 15 -5.28 28.35 6.34
C TRP A 15 -6.35 27.27 6.24
N THR A 16 -7.51 27.56 5.64
CA THR A 16 -8.55 26.56 5.40
C THR A 16 -8.04 25.45 4.46
N VAL A 17 -7.34 25.82 3.39
CA VAL A 17 -6.74 24.86 2.46
C VAL A 17 -5.64 24.04 3.15
N VAL A 18 -4.77 24.70 3.93
CA VAL A 18 -3.71 24.02 4.69
C VAL A 18 -4.30 23.00 5.66
N ILE A 19 -5.27 23.40 6.49
CA ILE A 19 -5.95 22.50 7.44
C ILE A 19 -6.60 21.35 6.68
N TYR A 20 -7.32 21.64 5.59
CA TYR A 20 -7.98 20.60 4.80
C TYR A 20 -6.98 19.59 4.24
N MET A 21 -5.84 20.04 3.69
CA MET A 21 -4.78 19.17 3.19
C MET A 21 -4.13 18.33 4.29
N THR A 22 -3.82 18.94 5.44
CA THR A 22 -3.21 18.24 6.58
C THR A 22 -4.16 17.19 7.16
N VAL A 23 -5.43 17.56 7.40
CA VAL A 23 -6.46 16.65 7.91
C VAL A 23 -6.69 15.50 6.93
N ARG A 24 -6.75 15.79 5.62
CA ARG A 24 -6.92 14.75 4.60
C ARG A 24 -5.74 13.78 4.56
N GLY A 25 -4.51 14.29 4.67
CA GLY A 25 -3.29 13.49 4.71
C GLY A 25 -3.17 12.63 5.97
N ALA A 26 -3.66 13.12 7.11
CA ALA A 26 -3.56 12.42 8.39
C ALA A 26 -4.72 11.46 8.67
N LEU A 27 -5.94 11.77 8.23
CA LEU A 27 -7.15 11.03 8.62
C LEU A 27 -7.69 10.10 7.53
N ILE A 28 -7.39 10.32 6.25
CA ILE A 28 -7.90 9.44 5.21
C ILE A 28 -6.89 8.31 4.98
N PRO A 29 -7.23 7.04 5.21
CA PRO A 29 -6.30 5.93 5.02
C PRO A 29 -5.93 5.80 3.53
N ALA A 30 -4.62 5.83 3.24
CA ALA A 30 -4.11 5.65 1.88
C ALA A 30 -4.42 4.23 1.40
N ARG A 31 -5.09 4.09 0.25
CA ARG A 31 -5.38 2.76 -0.32
C ARG A 31 -4.15 2.22 -1.03
N LEU A 32 -3.88 0.93 -0.88
CA LEU A 32 -2.90 0.22 -1.70
C LEU A 32 -3.37 0.18 -3.16
N ARG A 33 -2.42 0.27 -4.10
CA ARG A 33 -2.66 0.33 -5.53
C ARG A 33 -1.69 -0.59 -6.27
N HIS A 34 -2.23 -1.27 -7.27
CA HIS A 34 -1.47 -2.07 -8.24
C HIS A 34 -0.40 -2.99 -7.61
N PRO A 35 -0.72 -3.79 -6.58
CA PRO A 35 0.23 -4.80 -6.13
C PRO A 35 0.44 -5.80 -7.27
N ARG A 36 1.69 -6.11 -7.56
CA ARG A 36 2.04 -7.07 -8.61
C ARG A 36 3.39 -7.70 -8.32
N ILE A 37 3.53 -8.95 -8.74
CA ILE A 37 4.81 -9.63 -8.78
C ILE A 37 5.57 -9.12 -10.01
N THR A 38 6.80 -8.65 -9.83
CA THR A 38 7.65 -8.10 -10.90
C THR A 38 8.70 -9.10 -11.39
N SER A 39 9.15 -9.99 -10.51
CA SER A 39 10.08 -11.05 -10.88
C SER A 39 10.01 -12.21 -9.89
N LEU A 40 10.49 -13.34 -10.37
CA LEU A 40 10.73 -14.55 -9.59
C LEU A 40 12.24 -14.82 -9.61
N SER A 41 12.83 -15.07 -8.45
CA SER A 41 14.27 -15.29 -8.33
C SER A 41 14.57 -16.45 -7.37
N GLY A 42 15.78 -17.02 -7.48
CA GLY A 42 16.21 -18.14 -6.65
C GLY A 42 15.85 -19.51 -7.23
N ILE A 43 16.70 -20.49 -6.94
CA ILE A 43 16.52 -21.89 -7.35
C ILE A 43 15.86 -22.68 -6.21
N GLU A 44 16.28 -22.44 -4.97
CA GLU A 44 15.68 -22.87 -3.69
C GLU A 44 16.46 -22.21 -2.52
N PRO A 45 15.84 -21.43 -1.61
CA PRO A 45 14.45 -20.98 -1.64
C PRO A 45 14.20 -20.01 -2.80
N MET A 46 12.97 -20.04 -3.30
CA MET A 46 12.51 -19.14 -4.35
C MET A 46 11.92 -17.87 -3.71
N TYR A 47 12.12 -16.73 -4.34
CA TYR A 47 11.63 -15.43 -3.90
C TYR A 47 10.76 -14.80 -4.99
N ALA A 48 9.65 -14.19 -4.59
CA ALA A 48 8.85 -13.33 -5.45
C ALA A 48 9.14 -11.86 -5.11
N MET A 49 9.61 -11.10 -6.10
CA MET A 49 9.72 -9.66 -5.96
C MET A 49 8.34 -9.04 -6.17
N LEU A 50 7.86 -8.31 -5.17
CA LEU A 50 6.58 -7.63 -5.18
C LEU A 50 6.79 -6.13 -5.25
N SER A 51 5.97 -5.44 -6.05
CA SER A 51 5.90 -3.97 -6.09
C SER A 51 4.47 -3.49 -5.93
N TRP A 52 4.29 -2.32 -5.34
CA TRP A 52 2.99 -1.68 -5.17
C TRP A 52 3.13 -0.16 -5.04
N GLY A 53 1.99 0.52 -5.04
CA GLY A 53 1.91 1.94 -4.73
C GLY A 53 0.81 2.23 -3.72
N TYR A 54 0.76 3.48 -3.26
CA TYR A 54 -0.33 3.97 -2.42
C TYR A 54 -1.03 5.15 -3.09
N GLY A 55 -2.34 5.23 -2.88
CA GLY A 55 -3.10 6.45 -3.14
C GLY A 55 -2.82 7.54 -2.10
N PRO A 56 -3.41 8.73 -2.27
CA PRO A 56 -3.31 9.79 -1.28
C PRO A 56 -3.93 9.38 0.05
N GLY A 57 -3.30 9.78 1.16
CA GLY A 57 -3.78 9.52 2.51
C GLY A 57 -2.66 9.15 3.49
N SER A 58 -3.03 8.77 4.71
CA SER A 58 -2.12 8.29 5.73
C SER A 58 -1.65 6.88 5.39
N ARG A 59 -0.34 6.65 5.43
CA ARG A 59 0.23 5.33 5.19
C ARG A 59 -0.18 4.34 6.29
N PRO A 60 -0.27 3.04 5.97
CA PRO A 60 -0.41 2.02 7.00
C PRO A 60 0.82 2.04 7.92
N VAL A 61 0.71 1.42 9.08
CA VAL A 61 1.85 1.17 9.96
C VAL A 61 2.67 0.00 9.42
N ASN A 62 1.98 -1.03 8.96
CA ASN A 62 2.58 -2.16 8.27
C ASN A 62 1.59 -2.76 7.26
N VAL A 63 2.14 -3.52 6.32
CA VAL A 63 1.38 -4.27 5.34
C VAL A 63 1.84 -5.71 5.36
N ILE A 64 0.88 -6.62 5.34
CA ILE A 64 1.10 -8.05 5.22
C ILE A 64 0.67 -8.45 3.83
N PHE A 65 1.56 -9.10 3.09
CA PHE A 65 1.26 -9.66 1.78
C PHE A 65 1.32 -11.18 1.86
N ASP A 66 0.19 -11.82 1.61
CA ASP A 66 0.08 -13.26 1.45
C ASP A 66 -0.04 -13.58 -0.04
N LEU A 67 0.88 -14.39 -0.54
CA LEU A 67 0.94 -14.84 -1.93
C LEU A 67 0.49 -16.29 -2.02
N GLN A 68 -0.32 -16.59 -3.02
CA GLN A 68 -0.72 -17.95 -3.38
C GLN A 68 -0.72 -18.12 -4.90
N PHE A 69 0.07 -19.06 -5.39
CA PHE A 69 0.13 -19.44 -6.79
C PHE A 69 -0.75 -20.68 -7.06
N ALA A 70 -1.27 -20.82 -8.27
CA ALA A 70 -2.22 -21.89 -8.62
C ALA A 70 -1.65 -23.32 -8.52
N GLY A 71 -0.35 -23.47 -8.75
CA GLY A 71 0.47 -24.66 -8.60
C GLY A 71 0.93 -24.91 -7.17
N GLY A 72 0.44 -24.13 -6.20
CA GLY A 72 0.56 -24.40 -4.77
C GLY A 72 1.74 -23.75 -4.07
N ALA A 73 2.59 -22.99 -4.79
CA ALA A 73 3.59 -22.15 -4.13
C ALA A 73 2.88 -21.07 -3.30
N GLN A 74 3.42 -20.77 -2.12
CA GLN A 74 2.85 -19.76 -1.23
C GLN A 74 3.94 -19.06 -0.44
N GLY A 75 3.68 -17.82 -0.03
CA GLY A 75 4.61 -17.04 0.76
C GLY A 75 3.90 -15.93 1.51
N SER A 76 4.53 -15.42 2.55
CA SER A 76 4.02 -14.25 3.26
C SER A 76 5.17 -13.35 3.68
N VAL A 77 4.95 -12.03 3.63
CA VAL A 77 5.90 -11.05 4.14
C VAL A 77 5.15 -9.94 4.86
N THR A 78 5.72 -9.45 5.95
CA THR A 78 5.28 -8.22 6.61
C THR A 78 6.31 -7.14 6.37
N VAL A 79 5.84 -5.97 5.93
CA VAL A 79 6.70 -4.83 5.59
C VAL A 79 6.23 -3.58 6.31
N ASP A 80 7.15 -2.62 6.46
CA ASP A 80 6.81 -1.28 6.90
C ASP A 80 5.83 -0.61 5.92
N GLY A 81 4.95 0.24 6.43
CA GLY A 81 3.93 0.90 5.60
C GLY A 81 4.46 1.92 4.59
N GLU A 82 5.71 2.36 4.72
CA GLU A 82 6.38 3.22 3.72
C GLU A 82 7.03 2.42 2.58
N ALA A 83 7.23 1.11 2.76
CA ALA A 83 7.80 0.26 1.70
C ALA A 83 6.90 0.25 0.46
N LEU A 84 7.52 0.13 -0.71
CA LEU A 84 6.86 0.05 -2.02
C LEU A 84 7.24 -1.22 -2.79
N GLU A 85 8.25 -1.94 -2.30
CA GLU A 85 8.77 -3.17 -2.86
C GLU A 85 9.20 -4.10 -1.74
N ALA A 86 9.12 -5.42 -1.96
CA ALA A 86 9.63 -6.42 -1.04
C ALA A 86 9.84 -7.76 -1.73
N GLU A 87 10.79 -8.51 -1.19
CA GLU A 87 11.01 -9.91 -1.55
C GLU A 87 10.20 -10.82 -0.63
N VAL A 88 9.38 -11.68 -1.22
CA VAL A 88 8.57 -12.66 -0.50
C VAL A 88 9.21 -14.03 -0.63
N PRO A 89 9.70 -14.64 0.46
CA PRO A 89 10.18 -16.02 0.42
C PRO A 89 9.00 -16.95 0.13
N LEU A 90 9.16 -17.82 -0.85
CA LEU A 90 8.17 -18.80 -1.27
C LEU A 90 8.51 -20.18 -0.72
N ILE A 91 7.46 -20.87 -0.26
CA ILE A 91 7.44 -22.29 0.02
C ILE A 91 6.86 -22.96 -1.24
N GLY A 92 7.68 -23.77 -1.92
CA GLY A 92 7.33 -24.41 -3.19
C GLY A 92 7.95 -23.72 -4.40
N LYS A 93 7.63 -24.24 -5.60
CA LYS A 93 8.10 -23.70 -6.88
C LYS A 93 6.97 -22.98 -7.60
N ALA A 94 7.12 -21.69 -7.82
CA ALA A 94 6.28 -20.92 -8.74
C ALA A 94 6.91 -20.94 -10.15
N GLN A 95 6.10 -20.81 -11.18
CA GLN A 95 6.56 -20.76 -12.56
C GLN A 95 6.10 -19.47 -13.25
N PRO A 96 6.91 -18.88 -14.15
CA PRO A 96 6.43 -17.82 -15.04
C PRO A 96 5.18 -18.27 -15.83
N GLY A 97 4.25 -17.35 -16.10
CA GLY A 97 2.96 -17.65 -16.73
C GLY A 97 1.88 -18.20 -15.78
N GLU A 98 2.23 -18.53 -14.55
CA GLU A 98 1.28 -19.06 -13.56
C GLU A 98 0.36 -17.96 -13.01
N SER A 99 -0.90 -18.30 -12.75
CA SER A 99 -1.80 -17.38 -12.05
C SER A 99 -1.48 -17.33 -10.56
N TYR A 100 -1.45 -16.13 -10.00
CA TYR A 100 -1.23 -15.89 -8.59
C TYR A 100 -2.33 -15.00 -8.01
N THR A 101 -2.45 -15.07 -6.69
CA THR A 101 -3.34 -14.25 -5.89
C THR A 101 -2.52 -13.60 -4.79
N ILE A 102 -2.61 -12.27 -4.71
CA ILE A 102 -2.05 -11.45 -3.65
C ILE A 102 -3.18 -11.05 -2.73
N THR A 103 -3.08 -11.41 -1.46
CA THR A 103 -3.92 -10.87 -0.40
C THR A 103 -3.09 -9.88 0.40
N ALA A 104 -3.47 -8.61 0.35
CA ALA A 104 -2.79 -7.56 1.09
C ALA A 104 -3.66 -7.11 2.27
N THR A 105 -3.10 -7.21 3.47
CA THR A 105 -3.72 -6.73 4.71
C THR A 105 -2.94 -5.52 5.22
N LEU A 106 -3.59 -4.36 5.16
CA LEU A 106 -3.03 -3.09 5.61
C LEU A 106 -3.51 -2.80 7.03
N VAL A 107 -2.60 -2.47 7.93
CA VAL A 107 -2.94 -2.07 9.30
C VAL A 107 -2.71 -0.57 9.45
N TYR A 108 -3.73 0.15 9.90
CA TYR A 108 -3.63 1.58 10.17
C TYR A 108 -3.81 1.85 11.65
N ARG A 109 -3.24 2.98 12.09
CA ARG A 109 -3.51 3.57 13.40
C ARG A 109 -3.89 5.03 13.21
N GLN A 110 -5.12 5.38 13.56
CA GLN A 110 -5.65 6.74 13.46
C GLN A 110 -6.37 7.11 14.75
N LEU A 111 -6.06 8.28 15.31
CA LEU A 111 -6.66 8.79 16.55
C LEU A 111 -6.63 7.76 17.70
N GLY A 112 -5.53 7.00 17.81
CA GLY A 112 -5.35 5.96 18.83
C GLY A 112 -6.07 4.62 18.54
N ARG A 113 -6.89 4.53 17.48
CA ARG A 113 -7.58 3.30 17.09
C ARG A 113 -6.82 2.58 15.98
N ALA A 114 -6.59 1.27 16.18
CA ALA A 114 -6.11 0.39 15.13
C ALA A 114 -7.28 -0.19 14.32
N PHE A 115 -7.12 -0.28 13.01
CA PHE A 115 -8.05 -1.00 12.14
C PHE A 115 -7.30 -1.56 10.94
N THR A 116 -7.85 -2.60 10.33
CA THR A 116 -7.27 -3.26 9.17
C THR A 116 -8.11 -3.03 7.93
N ARG A 117 -7.47 -3.11 6.78
CA ARG A 117 -8.13 -3.14 5.48
C ARG A 117 -7.50 -4.23 4.64
N GLN A 118 -8.34 -5.13 4.15
CA GLN A 118 -7.90 -6.20 3.27
C GLN A 118 -8.25 -5.86 1.82
N MET A 119 -7.39 -6.31 0.92
CA MET A 119 -7.70 -6.37 -0.51
C MET A 119 -7.07 -7.61 -1.11
N GLN A 120 -7.65 -8.07 -2.20
CA GLN A 120 -7.20 -9.24 -2.92
C GLN A 120 -7.11 -8.92 -4.41
N VAL A 121 -6.03 -9.34 -5.05
CA VAL A 121 -5.79 -9.15 -6.48
C VAL A 121 -5.28 -10.46 -7.04
N SER A 122 -5.90 -10.93 -8.12
CA SER A 122 -5.44 -12.09 -8.87
C SER A 122 -4.95 -11.64 -10.24
N ALA A 123 -3.81 -12.17 -10.66
CA ALA A 123 -3.17 -11.86 -11.94
C ALA A 123 -2.37 -13.07 -12.43
N GLN A 124 -1.75 -12.95 -13.60
CA GLN A 124 -0.78 -13.92 -14.12
C GLN A 124 0.61 -13.30 -14.11
N ILE A 125 1.63 -14.12 -13.84
CA ILE A 125 3.03 -13.69 -13.98
C ILE A 125 3.32 -13.57 -15.48
N GLU A 126 3.77 -12.39 -15.91
CA GLU A 126 4.26 -12.19 -17.28
C GLU A 126 5.54 -12.99 -17.55
#